data_AF-A0A962FIK3-F1
#
_entry.id   AF-A0A962FIK3-F1
#
_cell.length_a   1.000
_cell.length_b   1.000
_cell.length_c   1.000
_cell.angle_alpha   90.00
_cell.angle_beta   90.00
_cell.angle_gamma   90.00
#
_symmetry.space_group_name_H-M   'P 1'
#
loop_
_entity.id
_entity.type
_entity.pdbx_description
1 polymer ?
#
loop_
_entity_poly.entity_id
_entity_poly.type
_entity_poly.pdbx_seq_one_letter_code
_entity_poly.pdbx_strand_id
1 'polypeptide(L)'
;MSEAEAAPDRPGGRIALLDMARGAALVAMFAYHLVWDLAHFDYIDARTPFLPEMRLFSHVIASSFLFIAGLSLALARRSPFDWRAYWRRIAIIAAAAALVTAASWFLFPNALIFFGILHCIAAASIIALPFLFLPWQAAFAAGAVAAALPQFVGLRAFDTPALIWTGLGLALPTSNDFRPLLPWTGALLFGLAAGLALKESSGFNALRRFSGSSAPARLLAFGGRHSLAIYLVHQPVFFALLSASVWAFGPPAPSDERPFRAVCERQCTTTGVGAEQCRRGCACTAKTFKRLNLWNKLRANSLDEAERTILSRVARDCGRF
;
A
#
# COMPACT_ATOMS: atom_id res chain seq x y z
N MET A 1 -28.17 46.84 21.36
CA MET A 1 -28.88 45.75 20.66
C MET A 1 -28.10 45.39 19.40
N SER A 2 -27.40 44.25 19.44
CA SER A 2 -27.22 43.33 18.32
C SER A 2 -26.33 42.20 18.85
N GLU A 3 -26.91 41.35 19.70
CA GLU A 3 -26.32 40.05 20.01
C GLU A 3 -26.17 39.30 18.68
N ALA A 4 -24.93 39.03 18.30
CA ALA A 4 -24.64 38.12 17.20
C ALA A 4 -25.08 36.73 17.65
N GLU A 5 -26.27 36.35 17.24
CA GLU A 5 -26.89 35.05 17.49
C GLU A 5 -25.98 33.96 16.88
N ALA A 6 -25.16 33.35 17.73
CA ALA A 6 -24.33 32.21 17.36
C ALA A 6 -25.27 31.09 16.91
N ALA A 7 -25.18 30.73 15.63
CA ALA A 7 -25.98 29.66 15.05
C ALA A 7 -25.86 28.39 15.90
N PRO A 8 -26.98 27.66 16.16
CA PRO A 8 -26.98 26.52 17.05
C PRO A 8 -26.07 25.41 16.54
N ASP A 9 -25.16 24.95 17.41
CA ASP A 9 -24.27 23.81 17.17
C ASP A 9 -25.10 22.57 16.84
N ARG A 10 -25.08 22.13 15.58
CA ARG A 10 -25.87 20.96 15.14
C ARG A 10 -25.30 19.70 15.78
N PRO A 11 -26.05 18.97 16.63
CA PRO A 11 -25.57 17.74 17.21
C PRO A 11 -25.46 16.67 16.10
N GLY A 12 -24.24 16.42 15.63
CA GLY A 12 -23.97 15.43 14.57
C GLY A 12 -23.09 15.88 13.41
N GLY A 13 -22.39 17.02 13.51
CA GLY A 13 -21.45 17.47 12.47
C GLY A 13 -20.29 16.49 12.20
N ARG A 14 -19.91 16.35 10.91
CA ARG A 14 -18.71 15.61 10.50
C ARG A 14 -17.46 16.24 11.12
N ILE A 15 -16.49 15.42 11.52
CA ILE A 15 -15.24 15.87 12.13
C ILE A 15 -14.20 16.04 11.01
N ALA A 16 -13.93 17.28 10.62
CA ALA A 16 -13.00 17.59 9.52
C ALA A 16 -11.61 16.99 9.76
N LEU A 17 -11.14 16.97 11.01
CA LEU A 17 -9.85 16.36 11.37
C LEU A 17 -9.76 14.87 11.06
N LEU A 18 -10.86 14.13 11.25
CA LEU A 18 -10.91 12.70 10.92
C LEU A 18 -10.88 12.49 9.41
N ASP A 19 -11.59 13.34 8.66
CA ASP A 19 -11.54 13.33 7.19
C ASP A 19 -10.12 13.68 6.70
N MET A 20 -9.46 14.67 7.29
CA MET A 20 -8.06 15.01 6.96
C MET A 20 -7.10 13.86 7.25
N ALA A 21 -7.25 13.18 8.39
CA ALA A 21 -6.43 12.03 8.74
C ALA A 21 -6.60 10.87 7.74
N ARG A 22 -7.83 10.60 7.28
CA ARG A 22 -8.08 9.64 6.19
C ARG A 22 -7.44 10.09 4.88
N GLY A 23 -7.55 11.37 4.55
CA GLY A 23 -6.90 11.95 3.38
C GLY A 23 -5.38 11.78 3.41
N ALA A 24 -4.76 12.01 4.57
CA ALA A 24 -3.32 11.83 4.75
C ALA A 24 -2.92 10.35 4.59
N ALA A 25 -3.70 9.42 5.14
CA ALA A 25 -3.49 7.99 4.95
C ALA A 25 -3.58 7.57 3.46
N LEU A 26 -4.50 8.16 2.68
CA LEU A 26 -4.59 7.94 1.23
C LEU A 26 -3.35 8.46 0.50
N VAL A 27 -2.88 9.67 0.81
CA VAL A 27 -1.67 10.23 0.19
C VAL A 27 -0.45 9.36 0.50
N ALA A 28 -0.32 8.87 1.73
CA ALA A 28 0.76 7.95 2.10
C ALA A 28 0.67 6.62 1.32
N MET A 29 -0.54 6.07 1.18
CA MET A 29 -0.79 4.88 0.35
C MET A 29 -0.44 5.11 -1.12
N PHE A 30 -0.78 6.28 -1.69
CA PHE A 30 -0.41 6.63 -3.06
C PHE A 30 1.10 6.66 -3.24
N ALA A 31 1.82 7.29 -2.33
CA ALA A 31 3.28 7.30 -2.38
C ALA A 31 3.85 5.87 -2.33
N TYR A 32 3.29 5.01 -1.47
CA TYR A 32 3.70 3.61 -1.37
C TYR A 32 3.45 2.82 -2.67
N HIS A 33 2.24 2.89 -3.23
CA HIS A 33 1.93 2.16 -4.46
C HIS A 33 2.67 2.71 -5.67
N LEU A 34 2.87 4.03 -5.75
CA LEU A 34 3.66 4.63 -6.83
C LEU A 34 5.09 4.07 -6.85
N VAL A 35 5.71 3.79 -5.70
CA VAL A 35 7.03 3.12 -5.64
C VAL A 35 6.96 1.72 -6.24
N TRP A 36 5.94 0.92 -5.91
CA TRP A 36 5.73 -0.40 -6.52
C TRP A 36 5.51 -0.31 -8.03
N ASP A 37 4.70 0.64 -8.48
CA ASP A 37 4.39 0.80 -9.89
C ASP A 37 5.61 1.27 -10.68
N LEU A 38 6.36 2.24 -10.16
CA LEU A 38 7.62 2.68 -10.76
C LEU A 38 8.63 1.52 -10.86
N ALA A 39 8.66 0.61 -9.88
CA ALA A 39 9.50 -0.57 -9.94
C ALA A 39 8.99 -1.58 -10.99
N HIS A 40 7.67 -1.78 -11.08
CA HIS A 40 7.03 -2.65 -12.07
C HIS A 40 7.30 -2.20 -13.51
N PHE A 41 7.28 -0.89 -13.76
CA PHE A 41 7.56 -0.29 -15.07
C PHE A 41 9.05 0.01 -15.30
N ASP A 42 9.96 -0.58 -14.49
CA ASP A 42 11.42 -0.41 -14.61
C ASP A 42 11.95 1.03 -14.46
N TYR A 43 11.15 1.96 -13.93
CA TYR A 43 11.57 3.34 -13.64
C TYR A 43 12.51 3.43 -12.43
N ILE A 44 12.40 2.55 -11.44
CA ILE A 44 13.31 2.45 -10.28
C ILE A 44 13.82 1.01 -10.10
N ASP A 45 14.73 0.75 -9.15
CA ASP A 45 15.24 -0.62 -8.89
C ASP A 45 14.09 -1.53 -8.41
N ALA A 46 13.94 -2.69 -9.04
CA ALA A 46 12.91 -3.68 -8.69
C ALA A 46 12.96 -4.15 -7.22
N ARG A 47 14.09 -3.94 -6.52
CA ARG A 47 14.26 -4.27 -5.09
C ARG A 47 13.78 -3.17 -4.16
N THR A 48 13.61 -1.92 -4.63
CA THR A 48 13.21 -0.79 -3.80
C THR A 48 11.92 -1.05 -3.00
N PRO A 49 10.85 -1.65 -3.56
CA PRO A 49 9.63 -1.91 -2.80
C PRO A 49 9.79 -2.97 -1.70
N PHE A 50 10.84 -3.81 -1.77
CA PHE A 50 11.13 -4.88 -0.81
C PHE A 50 12.05 -4.44 0.33
N LEU A 51 12.49 -3.17 0.34
CA LEU A 51 13.33 -2.64 1.41
C LEU A 51 12.57 -2.64 2.77
N PRO A 52 13.27 -2.86 3.89
CA PRO A 52 12.65 -2.89 5.23
C PRO A 52 11.84 -1.62 5.55
N GLU A 53 12.31 -0.46 5.10
CA GLU A 53 11.66 0.83 5.28
C GLU A 53 10.32 0.89 4.54
N MET A 54 10.24 0.31 3.34
CA MET A 54 9.00 0.21 2.57
C MET A 54 8.01 -0.76 3.20
N ARG A 55 8.50 -1.86 3.78
CA ARG A 55 7.65 -2.76 4.57
C ARG A 55 7.07 -2.06 5.78
N LEU A 56 7.89 -1.36 6.56
CA LEU A 56 7.45 -0.57 7.71
C LEU A 56 6.45 0.52 7.30
N PHE A 57 6.73 1.24 6.20
CA PHE A 57 5.82 2.26 5.69
C PHE A 57 4.45 1.68 5.34
N SER A 58 4.40 0.52 4.67
CA SER A 58 3.16 -0.19 4.38
C SER A 58 2.38 -0.60 5.63
N HIS A 59 3.09 -0.92 6.73
CA HIS A 59 2.48 -1.31 7.99
C HIS A 59 1.90 -0.10 8.75
N VAL A 60 2.58 1.04 8.70
CA VAL A 60 2.09 2.31 9.27
C VAL A 60 0.83 2.75 8.52
N ILE A 61 0.84 2.70 7.18
CA ILE A 61 -0.33 3.03 6.34
C ILE A 61 -1.51 2.12 6.70
N ALA A 62 -1.32 0.79 6.70
CA ALA A 62 -2.38 -0.15 7.02
C ALA A 62 -2.94 0.04 8.44
N SER A 63 -2.05 0.20 9.43
CA SER A 63 -2.44 0.50 10.81
C SER A 63 -3.25 1.79 10.91
N SER A 64 -2.88 2.84 10.15
CA SER A 64 -3.62 4.10 10.14
C SER A 64 -5.05 3.94 9.60
N PHE A 65 -5.24 3.20 8.49
CA PHE A 65 -6.57 2.93 7.93
C PHE A 65 -7.45 2.15 8.91
N LEU A 66 -6.90 1.12 9.54
CA LEU A 66 -7.61 0.27 10.51
C LEU A 66 -7.98 1.05 11.77
N PHE A 67 -7.02 1.78 12.34
CA PHE A 67 -7.24 2.63 13.50
C PHE A 67 -8.32 3.68 13.23
N ILE A 68 -8.21 4.40 12.11
CA ILE A 68 -9.21 5.40 11.73
C ILE A 68 -10.57 4.73 11.48
N ALA A 69 -10.63 3.54 10.88
CA ALA A 69 -11.87 2.80 10.70
C ALA A 69 -12.53 2.44 12.05
N GLY A 70 -11.77 1.99 13.04
CA GLY A 70 -12.24 1.71 14.40
C GLY A 70 -12.76 2.96 15.11
N LEU A 71 -12.00 4.05 15.07
CA LEU A 71 -12.40 5.36 15.60
C LEU A 71 -13.72 5.84 14.98
N SER A 72 -13.88 5.60 13.68
CA SER A 72 -15.09 5.95 12.93
C SER A 72 -16.31 5.10 13.31
N LEU A 73 -16.12 3.83 13.69
CA LEU A 73 -17.20 2.99 14.20
C LEU A 73 -17.74 3.53 15.54
N ALA A 74 -16.84 3.94 16.45
CA ALA A 74 -17.22 4.55 17.71
C ALA A 74 -18.02 5.85 17.51
N LEU A 75 -17.55 6.70 16.59
CA LEU A 75 -18.21 7.96 16.25
C LEU A 75 -19.58 7.75 15.58
N ALA A 76 -19.70 6.72 14.73
CA ALA A 76 -20.94 6.38 14.03
C ALA A 76 -21.98 5.71 14.95
N ARG A 77 -21.58 5.22 16.13
CA ARG A 77 -22.50 4.59 17.10
C ARG A 77 -23.52 5.60 17.61
N ARG A 78 -24.77 5.45 17.19
CA ARG A 78 -25.94 6.21 17.67
C ARG A 78 -26.70 5.43 18.74
N SER A 79 -27.51 6.13 19.52
CA SER A 79 -28.50 5.54 20.43
C SER A 79 -29.88 6.07 20.03
N PRO A 80 -30.81 5.23 19.54
CA PRO A 80 -30.68 3.78 19.32
C PRO A 80 -29.66 3.42 18.21
N PHE A 81 -29.20 2.17 18.20
CA PHE A 81 -28.21 1.69 17.24
C PHE A 81 -28.82 1.48 15.84
N ASP A 82 -28.19 2.05 14.81
CA ASP A 82 -28.65 1.96 13.42
C ASP A 82 -28.04 0.74 12.72
N TRP A 83 -28.72 -0.41 12.84
CA TRP A 83 -28.31 -1.67 12.23
C TRP A 83 -28.21 -1.60 10.71
N ARG A 84 -29.12 -0.86 10.06
CA ARG A 84 -29.16 -0.74 8.60
C ARG A 84 -27.93 0.02 8.10
N ALA A 85 -27.56 1.13 8.75
CA ALA A 85 -26.37 1.88 8.38
C ALA A 85 -25.08 1.09 8.61
N TYR A 86 -24.99 0.34 9.72
CA TYR A 86 -23.84 -0.51 10.03
C TYR A 86 -23.61 -1.60 8.98
N TRP A 87 -24.64 -2.41 8.69
CA TRP A 87 -24.52 -3.49 7.71
C TRP A 87 -24.36 -2.98 6.28
N ARG A 88 -24.98 -1.86 5.92
CA ARG A 88 -24.75 -1.20 4.61
C ARG A 88 -23.28 -0.82 4.45
N ARG A 89 -22.64 -0.26 5.48
CA ARG A 89 -21.20 0.08 5.43
C ARG A 89 -20.35 -1.17 5.20
N ILE A 90 -20.61 -2.25 5.93
CA ILE A 90 -19.86 -3.51 5.78
C ILE A 90 -20.05 -4.07 4.38
N ALA A 91 -21.29 -4.14 3.88
CA ALA A 91 -21.60 -4.65 2.56
C ALA A 91 -20.88 -3.87 1.45
N ILE A 92 -20.82 -2.54 1.55
CA ILE A 92 -20.09 -1.69 0.58
C ILE A 92 -18.58 -2.00 0.61
N ILE A 93 -17.98 -2.13 1.79
CA ILE A 93 -16.54 -2.42 1.92
C ILE A 93 -16.23 -3.84 1.43
N ALA A 94 -17.08 -4.83 1.77
CA ALA A 94 -16.93 -6.20 1.32
C ALA A 94 -17.10 -6.33 -0.20
N ALA A 95 -18.07 -5.62 -0.80
CA ALA A 95 -18.24 -5.56 -2.24
C ALA A 95 -17.02 -4.93 -2.94
N ALA A 96 -16.47 -3.84 -2.38
CA ALA A 96 -15.24 -3.23 -2.87
C ALA A 96 -14.03 -4.18 -2.76
N ALA A 97 -13.92 -4.93 -1.66
CA ALA A 97 -12.88 -5.94 -1.47
C ALA A 97 -12.98 -7.06 -2.52
N ALA A 98 -14.18 -7.60 -2.74
CA ALA A 98 -14.44 -8.61 -3.75
C ALA A 98 -14.16 -8.10 -5.18
N LEU A 99 -14.52 -6.85 -5.48
CA LEU A 99 -14.20 -6.22 -6.76
C LEU A 99 -12.68 -6.15 -7.00
N VAL A 100 -11.90 -5.77 -5.99
CA VAL A 100 -10.43 -5.72 -6.09
C VAL A 100 -9.84 -7.11 -6.30
N THR A 101 -10.33 -8.13 -5.59
CA THR A 101 -9.91 -9.52 -5.81
C THR A 101 -10.27 -10.00 -7.23
N ALA A 102 -11.48 -9.74 -7.71
CA ALA A 102 -11.89 -10.11 -9.07
C ALA A 102 -11.06 -9.39 -10.15
N ALA A 103 -10.81 -8.09 -9.99
CA ALA A 103 -9.99 -7.32 -10.92
C ALA A 103 -8.52 -7.80 -10.92
N SER A 104 -7.95 -8.07 -9.74
CA SER A 104 -6.58 -8.59 -9.64
C SER A 104 -6.44 -10.02 -10.17
N TRP A 105 -7.47 -10.86 -10.03
CA TRP A 105 -7.49 -12.19 -10.64
C TRP A 105 -7.38 -12.12 -12.17
N PHE A 106 -8.09 -11.16 -12.80
CA PHE A 106 -8.06 -10.97 -14.24
C PHE A 106 -6.77 -10.31 -14.74
N LEU A 107 -6.28 -9.29 -14.04
CA LEU A 107 -5.13 -8.48 -14.48
C LEU A 107 -3.77 -9.05 -14.04
N PHE A 108 -3.71 -9.72 -12.88
CA PHE A 108 -2.48 -10.16 -12.23
C PHE A 108 -2.64 -11.58 -11.64
N PRO A 109 -2.79 -12.62 -12.48
CA PRO A 109 -3.13 -13.98 -12.01
C PRO A 109 -2.08 -14.59 -11.08
N ASN A 110 -0.81 -14.20 -11.22
CA ASN A 110 0.29 -14.68 -10.37
C ASN A 110 0.45 -13.88 -9.06
N ALA A 111 -0.35 -12.83 -8.86
CA ALA A 111 -0.25 -11.92 -7.72
C ALA A 111 -1.63 -11.44 -7.26
N LEU A 112 -2.56 -12.39 -7.16
CA LEU A 112 -3.94 -12.18 -6.72
C LEU A 112 -3.97 -11.40 -5.39
N ILE A 113 -4.82 -10.38 -5.30
CA ILE A 113 -5.08 -9.70 -4.02
C ILE A 113 -6.05 -10.56 -3.23
N PHE A 114 -5.50 -11.47 -2.44
CA PHE A 114 -6.22 -12.30 -1.49
C PHE A 114 -6.12 -11.69 -0.09
N PHE A 115 -7.28 -11.43 0.55
CA PHE A 115 -7.36 -10.90 1.91
C PHE A 115 -6.50 -9.63 2.14
N GLY A 116 -6.61 -8.66 1.24
CA GLY A 116 -6.00 -7.33 1.38
C GLY A 116 -6.68 -6.44 2.45
N ILE A 117 -6.26 -5.18 2.55
CA ILE A 117 -6.69 -4.27 3.62
C ILE A 117 -8.22 -4.06 3.68
N LEU A 118 -8.94 -4.04 2.56
CA LEU A 118 -10.41 -3.91 2.57
C LEU A 118 -11.11 -5.14 3.16
N HIS A 119 -10.60 -6.35 2.90
CA HIS A 119 -11.08 -7.58 3.52
C HIS A 119 -10.89 -7.52 5.03
N CYS A 120 -9.68 -7.13 5.45
CA CYS A 120 -9.32 -6.98 6.85
C CYS A 120 -10.23 -5.94 7.55
N ILE A 121 -10.45 -4.76 6.95
CA ILE A 121 -11.35 -3.74 7.50
C ILE A 121 -12.77 -4.29 7.66
N ALA A 122 -13.31 -5.02 6.69
CA ALA A 122 -14.65 -5.60 6.78
C ALA A 122 -14.74 -6.65 7.91
N ALA A 123 -13.83 -7.63 7.91
CA ALA A 123 -13.79 -8.70 8.91
C ALA A 123 -13.55 -8.17 10.33
N ALA A 124 -12.56 -7.30 10.51
CA ALA A 124 -12.27 -6.67 11.80
C ALA A 124 -13.41 -5.74 12.27
N SER A 125 -14.15 -5.09 11.36
CA SER A 125 -15.34 -4.31 11.73
C SER A 125 -16.47 -5.19 12.29
N ILE A 126 -16.61 -6.43 11.80
CA ILE A 126 -17.58 -7.42 12.33
C ILE A 126 -17.15 -7.89 13.72
N ILE A 127 -15.86 -8.23 13.89
CA ILE A 127 -15.30 -8.62 15.20
C ILE A 127 -15.43 -7.49 16.23
N ALA A 128 -15.33 -6.24 15.78
CA ALA A 128 -15.48 -5.06 16.62
C ALA A 128 -16.92 -4.83 17.12
N LEU A 129 -17.93 -5.49 16.54
CA LEU A 129 -19.34 -5.28 16.86
C LEU A 129 -19.69 -5.42 18.36
N PRO A 130 -19.38 -6.54 19.05
CA PRO A 130 -19.66 -6.66 20.48
C PRO A 130 -19.00 -5.55 21.29
N PHE A 131 -17.78 -5.16 20.92
CA PHE A 131 -17.01 -4.13 21.61
C PHE A 131 -17.58 -2.72 21.43
N LEU A 132 -18.47 -2.48 20.46
CA LEU A 132 -19.19 -1.21 20.37
C LEU A 132 -20.11 -0.99 21.57
N PHE A 133 -20.58 -2.05 22.22
CA PHE A 133 -21.54 -1.99 23.34
C PHE A 133 -20.86 -2.15 24.71
N LEU A 134 -19.56 -2.44 24.73
CA LEU A 134 -18.75 -2.59 25.93
C LEU A 134 -17.98 -1.30 26.24
N PRO A 135 -17.43 -1.15 27.47
CA PRO A 135 -16.55 -0.04 27.79
C PRO A 135 -15.25 -0.09 26.97
N TRP A 136 -14.59 1.06 26.78
CA TRP A 136 -13.45 1.18 25.87
C TRP A 136 -12.27 0.25 26.24
N GLN A 137 -12.12 -0.06 27.52
CA GLN A 137 -11.09 -0.95 28.05
C GLN A 137 -11.23 -2.37 27.49
N ALA A 138 -12.46 -2.84 27.25
CA ALA A 138 -12.70 -4.16 26.66
C ALA A 138 -12.20 -4.20 25.20
N ALA A 139 -12.46 -3.14 24.42
CA ALA A 139 -11.93 -3.02 23.07
C ALA A 139 -10.40 -2.92 23.07
N PHE A 140 -9.82 -2.17 24.02
CA PHE A 140 -8.37 -2.04 24.16
C PHE A 140 -7.70 -3.39 24.49
N ALA A 141 -8.23 -4.11 25.48
CA ALA A 141 -7.72 -5.42 25.90
C ALA A 141 -7.81 -6.44 24.76
N ALA A 142 -8.94 -6.50 24.05
CA ALA A 142 -9.09 -7.36 22.88
C ALA A 142 -8.15 -6.96 21.73
N GLY A 143 -7.91 -5.66 21.54
CA GLY A 143 -6.93 -5.16 20.58
C GLY A 143 -5.50 -5.59 20.92
N ALA A 144 -5.13 -5.53 22.20
CA ALA A 144 -3.83 -5.98 22.69
C ALA A 144 -3.65 -7.50 22.50
N VAL A 145 -4.68 -8.29 22.81
CA VAL A 145 -4.66 -9.75 22.56
C VAL A 145 -4.52 -10.03 21.07
N ALA A 146 -5.30 -9.38 20.20
CA ALA A 146 -5.24 -9.58 18.76
C ALA A 146 -3.85 -9.21 18.17
N ALA A 147 -3.22 -8.15 18.68
CA ALA A 147 -1.89 -7.73 18.25
C ALA A 147 -0.78 -8.69 18.73
N ALA A 148 -0.91 -9.21 19.95
CA ALA A 148 0.11 -10.03 20.60
C ALA A 148 0.02 -11.52 20.22
N LEU A 149 -1.18 -12.05 19.97
CA LEU A 149 -1.42 -13.49 19.78
C LEU A 149 -0.51 -14.15 18.73
N PRO A 150 -0.26 -13.55 17.53
CA PRO A 150 0.62 -14.15 16.53
C PRO A 150 2.09 -14.25 16.95
N GLN A 151 2.52 -13.52 17.99
CA GLN A 151 3.88 -13.61 18.51
C GLN A 151 4.09 -14.86 19.37
N PHE A 152 3.01 -15.43 19.90
CA PHE A 152 3.03 -16.61 20.77
C PHE A 152 2.45 -17.85 20.10
N VAL A 153 1.61 -17.68 19.09
CA VAL A 153 0.91 -18.75 18.39
C VAL A 153 1.19 -18.67 16.90
N GLY A 154 1.88 -19.68 16.39
CA GLY A 154 2.08 -19.92 14.96
C GLY A 154 2.00 -21.42 14.69
N LEU A 155 1.04 -21.85 13.87
CA LEU A 155 0.76 -23.28 13.64
C LEU A 155 0.60 -23.55 12.14
N ARG A 156 1.29 -24.59 11.65
CA ARG A 156 1.22 -25.02 10.23
C ARG A 156 -0.20 -25.38 9.77
N ALA A 157 -1.08 -25.76 10.68
CA ALA A 157 -2.48 -26.02 10.36
C ALA A 157 -3.21 -24.80 9.75
N PHE A 158 -2.73 -23.59 10.03
CA PHE A 158 -3.27 -22.35 9.47
C PHE A 158 -2.63 -21.96 8.13
N ASP A 159 -1.68 -22.72 7.58
CA ASP A 159 -1.05 -22.45 6.27
C ASP A 159 -1.96 -22.85 5.09
N THR A 160 -3.16 -23.37 5.35
CA THR A 160 -4.12 -23.76 4.31
C THR A 160 -4.81 -22.53 3.70
N PRO A 161 -5.21 -22.54 2.41
CA PRO A 161 -5.90 -21.40 1.78
C PRO A 161 -7.16 -20.92 2.53
N ALA A 162 -7.85 -21.84 3.22
CA ALA A 162 -9.04 -21.54 4.00
C ALA A 162 -8.77 -20.83 5.33
N LEU A 163 -7.53 -20.89 5.84
CA LEU A 163 -7.17 -20.39 7.18
C LEU A 163 -6.02 -19.39 7.18
N ILE A 164 -5.25 -19.27 6.10
CA ILE A 164 -4.06 -18.41 6.03
C ILE A 164 -4.40 -16.94 6.30
N TRP A 165 -5.62 -16.51 5.94
CA TRP A 165 -6.13 -15.17 6.21
C TRP A 165 -6.25 -14.83 7.71
N THR A 166 -6.22 -15.80 8.62
CA THR A 166 -6.25 -15.56 10.07
C THR A 166 -4.99 -14.87 10.58
N GLY A 167 -3.84 -15.12 9.95
CA GLY A 167 -2.53 -14.64 10.41
C GLY A 167 -1.86 -15.50 11.48
N LEU A 168 -2.35 -16.72 11.73
CA LEU A 168 -1.75 -17.70 12.66
C LEU A 168 -0.90 -18.77 11.96
N GLY A 169 -0.77 -18.69 10.63
CA GLY A 169 0.11 -19.54 9.84
C GLY A 169 1.58 -19.16 9.98
N LEU A 170 2.46 -20.06 9.55
CA LEU A 170 3.90 -19.83 9.41
C LEU A 170 4.29 -19.37 8.00
N ALA A 171 3.43 -19.62 7.01
CA ALA A 171 3.64 -19.24 5.62
C ALA A 171 3.02 -17.87 5.28
N LEU A 172 3.70 -17.12 4.40
CA LEU A 172 3.17 -15.91 3.79
C LEU A 172 2.73 -16.23 2.35
N PRO A 173 1.46 -15.99 1.98
CA PRO A 173 1.01 -16.21 0.61
C PRO A 173 1.61 -15.17 -0.34
N THR A 174 1.78 -15.55 -1.60
CA THR A 174 2.08 -14.61 -2.68
C THR A 174 0.82 -13.80 -3.01
N SER A 175 0.79 -12.54 -2.60
CA SER A 175 -0.31 -11.60 -2.87
C SER A 175 0.25 -10.17 -2.92
N ASN A 176 -0.25 -9.35 -3.84
CA ASN A 176 0.13 -7.94 -3.95
C ASN A 176 -0.33 -7.10 -2.74
N ASP A 177 -1.39 -7.53 -2.06
CA ASP A 177 -1.77 -6.98 -0.75
C ASP A 177 -2.32 -8.11 0.13
N PHE A 178 -1.56 -8.46 1.16
CA PHE A 178 -1.98 -9.40 2.19
C PHE A 178 -1.96 -8.73 3.55
N ARG A 179 -3.14 -8.65 4.18
CA ARG A 179 -3.34 -8.10 5.53
C ARG A 179 -4.19 -9.07 6.32
N PRO A 180 -3.60 -10.13 6.88
CA PRO A 180 -4.36 -11.14 7.62
C PRO A 180 -5.15 -10.52 8.78
N LEU A 181 -6.03 -11.29 9.38
CA LEU A 181 -6.88 -10.81 10.46
C LEU A 181 -6.04 -10.39 11.68
N LEU A 182 -5.05 -11.20 12.05
CA LEU A 182 -4.10 -10.91 13.10
C LEU A 182 -2.72 -10.59 12.49
N PRO A 183 -1.99 -9.60 13.02
CA PRO A 183 -2.29 -8.76 14.19
C PRO A 183 -3.21 -7.56 13.90
N TRP A 184 -3.61 -7.36 12.64
CA TRP A 184 -4.18 -6.12 12.13
C TRP A 184 -5.52 -5.70 12.76
N THR A 185 -6.34 -6.67 13.19
CA THR A 185 -7.56 -6.40 13.96
C THR A 185 -7.27 -5.60 15.24
N GLY A 186 -6.08 -5.77 15.83
CA GLY A 186 -5.61 -4.99 16.98
C GLY A 186 -5.62 -3.49 16.70
N ALA A 187 -5.11 -3.03 15.55
CA ALA A 187 -5.11 -1.62 15.18
C ALA A 187 -6.53 -1.03 15.08
N LEU A 188 -7.48 -1.79 14.54
CA LEU A 188 -8.88 -1.37 14.47
C LEU A 188 -9.51 -1.29 15.86
N LEU A 189 -9.28 -2.29 16.72
CA LEU A 189 -9.82 -2.31 18.07
C LEU A 189 -9.22 -1.21 18.96
N PHE A 190 -7.94 -0.88 18.79
CA PHE A 190 -7.34 0.30 19.44
C PHE A 190 -7.98 1.60 18.98
N GLY A 191 -8.28 1.73 17.68
CA GLY A 191 -9.03 2.86 17.14
C GLY A 191 -10.44 2.96 17.73
N LEU A 192 -11.13 1.82 17.85
CA LEU A 192 -12.44 1.74 18.49
C LEU A 192 -12.38 2.15 19.97
N ALA A 193 -11.41 1.62 20.72
CA ALA A 193 -11.20 1.97 22.13
C ALA A 193 -10.97 3.48 22.30
N ALA A 194 -10.05 4.06 21.51
CA ALA A 194 -9.81 5.49 21.52
C ALA A 194 -11.09 6.30 21.21
N GLY A 195 -11.89 5.85 20.24
CA GLY A 195 -13.14 6.49 19.89
C GLY A 195 -14.22 6.41 20.97
N LEU A 196 -14.33 5.28 21.67
CA LEU A 196 -15.25 5.13 22.79
C LEU A 196 -14.82 6.01 23.98
N ALA A 197 -13.52 6.04 24.31
CA ALA A 197 -12.97 6.92 25.34
C ALA A 197 -13.18 8.41 25.03
N LEU A 198 -12.99 8.83 23.77
CA LEU A 198 -13.28 10.19 23.31
C LEU A 198 -14.77 10.55 23.38
N LYS A 199 -15.65 9.56 23.20
CA LYS A 199 -17.10 9.76 23.34
C LYS A 199 -17.50 9.96 24.80
N GLU A 200 -16.94 9.15 25.70
CA GLU A 200 -17.18 9.23 27.14
C GLU A 200 -16.69 10.55 27.74
N SER A 201 -15.50 11.00 27.35
CA SER A 201 -14.89 12.26 27.80
C SER A 201 -15.40 13.52 27.06
N SER A 202 -16.37 13.39 26.15
CA SER A 202 -16.77 14.47 25.22
C SER A 202 -15.62 15.06 24.38
N GLY A 203 -14.48 14.36 24.27
CA GLY A 203 -13.28 14.80 23.55
C GLY A 203 -13.51 15.03 22.05
N PHE A 204 -14.53 14.41 21.45
CA PHE A 204 -14.92 14.73 20.06
C PHE A 204 -15.30 16.20 19.85
N ASN A 205 -15.77 16.91 20.88
CA ASN A 205 -16.06 18.34 20.79
C ASN A 205 -14.79 19.17 20.57
N ALA A 206 -13.67 18.79 21.19
CA ALA A 206 -12.38 19.42 20.94
C ALA A 206 -11.91 19.18 19.50
N LEU A 207 -12.07 17.96 18.98
CA LEU A 207 -11.72 17.62 17.60
C LEU A 207 -12.59 18.35 16.56
N ARG A 208 -13.86 18.66 16.89
CA ARG A 208 -14.75 19.45 16.02
C ARG A 208 -14.32 20.89 15.85
N ARG A 209 -13.62 21.47 16.83
CA ARG A 209 -13.09 22.86 16.75
C ARG A 209 -12.00 23.01 15.69
N PHE A 210 -11.37 21.91 15.27
CA PHE A 210 -10.41 21.90 14.17
C PHE A 210 -11.13 21.85 12.82
N SER A 211 -11.54 23.03 12.32
CA SER A 211 -11.86 23.21 10.90
C SER A 211 -10.59 23.63 10.18
N GLY A 212 -9.82 22.68 9.64
CA GLY A 212 -8.65 23.00 8.81
C GLY A 212 -9.06 23.87 7.63
N SER A 213 -8.80 25.18 7.69
CA SER A 213 -9.27 26.18 6.73
C SER A 213 -8.29 26.42 5.58
N SER A 214 -7.11 25.81 5.61
CA SER A 214 -6.13 25.91 4.53
C SER A 214 -6.54 25.09 3.30
N ALA A 215 -6.04 25.44 2.12
CA ALA A 215 -6.32 24.68 0.90
C ALA A 215 -5.86 23.20 0.98
N PRO A 216 -4.66 22.88 1.50
CA PRO A 216 -4.24 21.49 1.69
C PRO A 216 -5.16 20.72 2.66
N ALA A 217 -5.58 21.36 3.75
CA ALA A 217 -6.51 20.76 4.71
C ALA A 217 -7.86 20.41 4.07
N ARG A 218 -8.42 21.33 3.25
CA ARG A 218 -9.66 21.07 2.51
C ARG A 218 -9.52 19.92 1.51
N LEU A 219 -8.39 19.81 0.82
CA LEU A 219 -8.11 18.74 -0.12
C LEU A 219 -8.00 17.38 0.59
N LEU A 220 -7.26 17.30 1.70
CA LEU A 220 -7.18 16.10 2.52
C LEU A 220 -8.57 15.70 3.05
N ALA A 221 -9.35 16.67 3.55
CA ALA A 221 -10.70 16.40 4.02
C ALA A 221 -11.62 15.93 2.87
N PHE A 222 -11.49 16.48 1.66
CA PHE A 222 -12.19 15.97 0.49
C PHE A 222 -11.81 14.52 0.18
N GLY A 223 -10.51 14.22 0.17
CA GLY A 223 -9.99 12.87 0.01
C GLY A 223 -10.58 11.90 1.04
N GLY A 224 -10.61 12.30 2.32
CA GLY A 224 -11.18 11.48 3.40
C GLY A 224 -12.69 11.27 3.33
N ARG A 225 -13.45 12.24 2.79
CA ARG A 225 -14.90 12.11 2.58
C ARG A 225 -15.25 11.14 1.46
N HIS A 226 -14.39 11.02 0.46
CA HIS A 226 -14.56 10.13 -0.71
C HIS A 226 -13.55 8.97 -0.71
N SER A 227 -13.08 8.58 0.48
CA SER A 227 -11.89 7.74 0.63
C SER A 227 -11.98 6.40 -0.09
N LEU A 228 -13.13 5.74 -0.07
CA LEU A 228 -13.31 4.44 -0.72
C LEU A 228 -13.24 4.55 -2.25
N ALA A 229 -13.91 5.54 -2.85
CA ALA A 229 -13.89 5.72 -4.30
C ALA A 229 -12.48 6.07 -4.79
N ILE A 230 -11.83 6.98 -4.08
CA ILE A 230 -10.45 7.39 -4.35
C ILE A 230 -9.48 6.21 -4.16
N TYR A 231 -9.67 5.41 -3.11
CA TYR A 231 -8.93 4.17 -2.89
C TYR A 231 -9.12 3.17 -4.04
N LEU A 232 -10.30 3.04 -4.63
CA LEU A 232 -10.50 2.08 -5.73
C LEU A 232 -9.89 2.57 -7.06
N VAL A 233 -9.93 3.87 -7.32
CA VAL A 233 -9.53 4.46 -8.62
C VAL A 233 -8.02 4.72 -8.73
N HIS A 234 -7.31 4.95 -7.63
CA HIS A 234 -5.91 5.37 -7.72
C HIS A 234 -5.02 4.35 -8.46
N GLN A 235 -5.20 3.05 -8.22
CA GLN A 235 -4.33 2.03 -8.81
C GLN A 235 -4.53 1.89 -10.33
N PRO A 236 -5.77 1.78 -10.86
CA PRO A 236 -6.01 1.89 -12.30
C PRO A 236 -5.46 3.17 -12.92
N VAL A 237 -5.57 4.32 -12.23
CA VAL A 237 -5.04 5.59 -12.73
C VAL A 237 -3.52 5.56 -12.83
N PHE A 238 -2.81 5.10 -11.80
CA PHE A 238 -1.35 4.99 -11.83
C PHE A 238 -0.88 4.05 -12.94
N PHE A 239 -1.49 2.86 -13.05
CA PHE A 239 -1.19 1.93 -14.12
C PHE A 239 -1.45 2.52 -15.51
N ALA A 240 -2.57 3.22 -15.70
CA ALA A 240 -2.91 3.85 -16.98
C ALA A 240 -1.90 4.94 -17.35
N LEU A 241 -1.53 5.80 -16.40
CA LEU A 241 -0.57 6.88 -16.62
C LEU A 241 0.84 6.35 -16.95
N LEU A 242 1.31 5.34 -16.23
CA LEU A 242 2.62 4.72 -16.46
C LEU A 242 2.65 3.88 -17.75
N SER A 243 1.53 3.23 -18.10
CA SER A 243 1.40 2.56 -19.39
C SER A 243 1.44 3.57 -20.54
N ALA A 244 0.74 4.71 -20.39
CA ALA A 244 0.77 5.78 -21.37
C ALA A 244 2.17 6.39 -21.52
N SER A 245 2.94 6.53 -20.43
CA SER A 245 4.32 7.02 -20.52
C SER A 245 5.23 6.03 -21.25
N VAL A 246 5.10 4.72 -21.01
CA VAL A 246 5.84 3.70 -21.76
C VAL A 246 5.46 3.68 -23.24
N TRP A 247 4.17 3.88 -23.56
CA TRP A 247 3.73 3.94 -24.95
C TRP A 247 4.25 5.19 -25.68
N ALA A 248 4.26 6.34 -25.00
CA ALA A 248 4.71 7.61 -25.57
C ALA A 248 6.23 7.73 -25.70
N PHE A 249 7.00 7.23 -24.73
CA PHE A 249 8.45 7.44 -24.64
C PHE A 249 9.29 6.17 -24.80
N GLY A 250 8.65 5.01 -24.90
CA GLY A 250 9.30 3.70 -24.83
C GLY A 250 9.55 3.25 -23.39
N PRO A 251 9.75 1.93 -23.16
CA PRO A 251 10.08 1.42 -21.84
C PRO A 251 11.47 1.93 -21.41
N PRO A 252 11.64 2.31 -20.13
CA PRO A 252 12.98 2.59 -19.62
C PRO A 252 13.86 1.34 -19.76
N ALA A 253 15.18 1.55 -19.85
CA ALA A 253 16.11 0.43 -19.79
C ALA A 253 15.88 -0.35 -18.47
N PRO A 254 15.89 -1.70 -18.50
CA PRO A 254 15.64 -2.51 -17.31
C PRO A 254 16.46 -2.02 -16.14
N SER A 255 15.82 -1.91 -14.99
CA SER A 255 16.36 -1.17 -13.86
C SER A 255 17.74 -1.66 -13.40
N ASP A 256 17.95 -2.97 -13.52
CA ASP A 256 19.19 -3.66 -13.19
C ASP A 256 20.32 -3.44 -14.20
N GLU A 257 19.99 -3.09 -15.46
CA GLU A 257 20.95 -2.80 -16.53
C GLU A 257 21.46 -1.38 -16.51
N ARG A 258 20.70 -0.41 -15.95
CA ARG A 258 21.05 1.01 -15.99
C ARG A 258 22.45 1.34 -15.45
N PRO A 259 22.90 0.81 -14.29
CA PRO A 259 24.25 1.10 -13.79
C PRO A 259 25.35 0.60 -14.74
N PHE A 260 25.18 -0.62 -15.27
CA PHE A 260 26.10 -1.20 -16.25
C PHE A 260 26.11 -0.39 -17.56
N ARG A 261 24.93 -0.10 -18.12
CA ARG A 261 24.80 0.66 -19.36
C ARG A 261 25.41 2.06 -19.24
N ALA A 262 25.21 2.76 -18.12
CA ALA A 262 25.80 4.08 -17.89
C ALA A 262 27.34 4.06 -17.90
N VAL A 263 27.97 3.05 -17.29
CA VAL A 263 29.43 2.88 -17.31
C VAL A 263 29.91 2.45 -18.70
N CYS A 264 29.24 1.48 -19.31
CA CYS A 264 29.56 0.96 -20.64
C CYS A 264 29.48 2.05 -21.71
N GLU A 265 28.40 2.85 -21.72
CA GLU A 265 28.20 3.93 -22.69
C GLU A 265 29.23 5.04 -22.50
N ARG A 266 29.56 5.39 -21.25
CA ARG A 266 30.63 6.36 -20.96
C ARG A 266 31.98 5.87 -21.48
N GLN A 267 32.34 4.61 -21.25
CA GLN A 267 33.58 4.03 -21.76
C GLN A 267 33.57 3.95 -23.30
N CYS A 268 32.48 3.49 -23.89
CA CYS A 268 32.36 3.37 -25.34
C CYS A 268 32.45 4.73 -26.06
N THR A 269 31.83 5.78 -25.52
CA THR A 269 31.92 7.12 -26.14
C THR A 269 33.33 7.71 -26.07
N THR A 270 34.14 7.34 -25.06
CA THR A 270 35.56 7.77 -25.00
C THR A 270 36.44 7.14 -26.08
N THR A 271 36.01 6.06 -26.74
CA THR A 271 36.75 5.45 -27.85
C THR A 271 36.40 6.07 -29.22
N GLY A 272 35.59 7.14 -29.25
CA GLY A 272 35.21 7.85 -30.47
C GLY A 272 34.01 7.25 -31.22
N VAL A 273 33.36 6.23 -30.64
CA VAL A 273 32.15 5.60 -31.19
C VAL A 273 30.93 6.49 -30.94
N GLY A 274 30.00 6.55 -31.91
CA GLY A 274 28.80 7.36 -31.82
C GLY A 274 27.89 6.97 -30.64
N ALA A 275 27.28 7.96 -29.98
CA ALA A 275 26.49 7.75 -28.77
C ALA A 275 25.33 6.74 -28.95
N GLU A 276 24.67 6.76 -30.11
CA GLU A 276 23.60 5.80 -30.40
C GLU A 276 24.11 4.38 -30.60
N GLN A 277 25.28 4.25 -31.21
CA GLN A 277 25.95 2.98 -31.43
C GLN A 277 26.36 2.35 -30.08
N CYS A 278 26.93 3.16 -29.18
CA CYS A 278 27.25 2.74 -27.81
C CYS A 278 26.01 2.29 -27.04
N ARG A 279 24.89 3.03 -27.11
CA ARG A 279 23.63 2.62 -26.46
C ARG A 279 23.16 1.25 -26.94
N ARG A 280 23.17 1.00 -28.26
CA ARG A 280 22.76 -0.29 -28.85
C ARG A 280 23.70 -1.43 -28.46
N GLY A 281 25.02 -1.20 -28.53
CA GLY A 281 26.04 -2.19 -28.17
C GLY A 281 26.02 -2.57 -26.68
N CYS A 282 25.89 -1.58 -25.79
CA CYS A 282 25.79 -1.83 -24.34
C CYS A 282 24.49 -2.56 -23.98
N ALA A 283 23.36 -2.21 -24.61
CA ALA A 283 22.10 -2.94 -24.45
C ALA A 283 22.20 -4.40 -24.93
N CYS A 284 22.83 -4.63 -26.09
CA CYS A 284 23.08 -5.97 -26.62
C CYS A 284 23.96 -6.80 -25.68
N THR A 285 25.00 -6.20 -25.12
CA THR A 285 25.93 -6.87 -24.19
C THR A 285 25.19 -7.32 -22.93
N ALA A 286 24.43 -6.42 -22.30
CA ALA A 286 23.64 -6.73 -21.11
C ALA A 286 22.64 -7.88 -21.38
N LYS A 287 21.88 -7.77 -22.48
CA LYS A 287 20.90 -8.81 -22.88
C LYS A 287 21.56 -10.16 -23.14
N THR A 288 22.75 -10.18 -23.73
CA THR A 288 23.49 -11.42 -24.00
C THR A 288 24.02 -12.05 -22.71
N PHE A 289 24.55 -11.26 -21.77
CA PHE A 289 24.98 -11.77 -20.47
C PHE A 289 23.83 -12.32 -19.63
N LYS A 290 22.63 -11.74 -19.74
CA LYS A 290 21.41 -12.31 -19.15
C LYS A 290 21.08 -13.68 -19.75
N ARG A 291 21.13 -13.82 -21.08
CA ARG A 291 20.89 -15.12 -21.76
C ARG A 291 21.91 -16.20 -21.40
N LEU A 292 23.15 -15.80 -21.12
CA LEU A 292 24.22 -16.71 -20.72
C LEU A 292 24.21 -17.04 -19.21
N ASN A 293 23.26 -16.52 -18.44
CA ASN A 293 23.23 -16.62 -16.97
C ASN A 293 24.48 -16.04 -16.27
N LEU A 294 25.25 -15.17 -16.95
CA LEU A 294 26.46 -14.54 -16.42
C LEU A 294 26.21 -13.13 -15.86
N TRP A 295 24.99 -12.61 -16.00
CA TRP A 295 24.65 -11.24 -15.62
C TRP A 295 24.96 -10.90 -14.16
N ASN A 296 24.65 -11.79 -13.23
CA ASN A 296 24.91 -11.54 -11.80
C ASN A 296 26.41 -11.47 -11.51
N LYS A 297 27.22 -12.34 -12.11
CA LYS A 297 28.68 -12.31 -11.98
C LYS A 297 29.28 -11.06 -12.61
N LEU A 298 28.77 -10.64 -13.77
CA LEU A 298 29.20 -9.40 -14.42
C LEU A 298 28.91 -8.18 -13.53
N ARG A 299 27.70 -8.09 -12.96
CA ARG A 299 27.34 -7.01 -12.03
C ARG A 299 28.15 -7.03 -10.72
N ALA A 300 28.52 -8.22 -10.24
CA ALA A 300 29.33 -8.40 -9.05
C ALA A 300 30.85 -8.25 -9.31
N ASN A 301 31.26 -7.98 -10.56
CA ASN A 301 32.66 -7.96 -10.99
C ASN A 301 33.42 -9.25 -10.61
N SER A 302 32.74 -10.39 -10.68
CA SER A 302 33.24 -11.69 -10.20
C SER A 302 33.36 -12.71 -11.34
N LEU A 303 33.59 -12.24 -12.56
CA LEU A 303 33.82 -13.12 -13.72
C LEU A 303 35.21 -13.76 -13.63
N ASP A 304 35.26 -15.07 -13.87
CA ASP A 304 36.52 -15.79 -14.03
C ASP A 304 37.20 -15.47 -15.39
N GLU A 305 38.38 -16.01 -15.63
CA GLU A 305 39.19 -15.70 -16.82
C GLU A 305 38.50 -16.14 -18.14
N ALA A 306 37.82 -17.28 -18.12
CA ALA A 306 37.08 -17.77 -19.29
C ALA A 306 35.86 -16.86 -19.57
N GLU A 307 35.15 -16.45 -18.51
CA GLU A 307 34.01 -15.55 -18.60
C GLU A 307 34.39 -14.12 -19.01
N ARG A 308 35.58 -13.62 -18.63
CA ARG A 308 36.14 -12.35 -19.12
C ARG A 308 36.47 -12.41 -20.62
N THR A 309 36.90 -13.57 -21.10
CA THR A 309 37.10 -13.80 -22.53
C THR A 309 35.76 -13.76 -23.28
N ILE A 310 34.70 -14.35 -22.70
CA ILE A 310 33.33 -14.25 -23.23
C ILE A 310 32.87 -12.79 -23.27
N LEU A 311 33.10 -12.00 -22.19
CA LEU A 311 32.75 -10.58 -22.15
C LEU A 311 33.38 -9.80 -23.30
N SER A 312 34.68 -10.00 -23.52
CA SER A 312 35.42 -9.32 -24.59
C SER A 312 34.90 -9.69 -25.98
N ARG A 313 34.50 -10.94 -26.19
CA ARG A 313 33.90 -11.40 -27.45
C ARG A 313 32.51 -10.79 -27.66
N VAL A 314 31.64 -10.88 -26.66
CA VAL A 314 30.28 -10.31 -26.72
C VAL A 314 30.31 -8.80 -26.93
N ALA A 315 31.19 -8.07 -26.24
CA ALA A 315 31.34 -6.63 -26.42
C ALA A 315 31.73 -6.27 -27.86
N ARG A 316 32.62 -7.06 -28.48
CA ARG A 316 33.03 -6.89 -29.88
C ARG A 316 31.88 -7.19 -30.84
N ASP A 317 31.16 -8.29 -30.62
CA ASP A 317 30.05 -8.71 -31.49
C ASP A 317 28.88 -7.71 -31.42
N CYS A 318 28.57 -7.21 -30.21
CA CYS A 318 27.53 -6.21 -30.00
C CYS A 318 27.94 -4.80 -30.47
N GLY A 319 29.23 -4.48 -30.53
CA GLY A 319 29.75 -3.18 -30.98
C GLY A 319 29.87 -3.02 -32.50
N ARG A 320 29.53 -4.05 -33.29
CA ARG A 320 29.58 -4.02 -34.76
C ARG A 320 28.34 -3.39 -35.44
N PHE A 321 27.31 -3.07 -34.66
CA PHE A 321 26.05 -2.49 -35.12
C PHE A 321 25.93 -1.03 -34.73
#